data_AF-A0A1G7I4I7-F1
#
_entry.id   AF-A0A1G7I4I7-F1
#
_cell.length_a   1.000
_cell.length_b   1.000
_cell.length_c   1.000
_cell.angle_alpha   90.00
_cell.angle_beta   90.00
_cell.angle_gamma   90.00
#
_symmetry.space_group_name_H-M   'P 1'
#
loop_
_entity.id
_entity.type
_entity.pdbx_description
1 polymer ?
#
loop_
_entity_poly.entity_id
_entity_poly.type
_entity_poly.pdbx_seq_one_letter_code
_entity_poly.pdbx_strand_id
1 'polypeptide(L)'
;MTELDPQTEPSKANGRRTALIVILVAFVASATTAILAISESHRARKSDAAALSADVSDLRGMAADWTARVDDLEHAPVDAQPARLEALKPRIDQLASWKARTPCGHDARDALRASVDTRVLYLRRVLAKETVPEARIDERRALEDSLKRCASEQGADVNI
;
A
#
# COMPACT_ATOMS: atom_id res chain seq x y z
N MET A 1 13.01 87.53 20.92
CA MET A 1 12.48 86.38 20.18
C MET A 1 12.36 85.23 21.16
N THR A 2 11.18 84.64 21.18
CA THR A 2 10.69 83.62 22.11
C THR A 2 10.77 82.27 21.41
N GLU A 3 11.23 81.21 22.08
CA GLU A 3 10.76 79.82 21.94
C GLU A 3 11.48 78.98 23.02
N LEU A 4 10.82 78.72 24.16
CA LEU A 4 10.07 77.50 24.52
C LEU A 4 10.89 76.20 24.49
N ASP A 5 11.21 75.73 25.71
CA ASP A 5 11.41 74.36 26.23
C ASP A 5 10.46 73.28 25.61
N PRO A 6 10.47 71.97 25.99
CA PRO A 6 11.40 71.14 26.79
C PRO A 6 11.56 69.66 26.27
N GLN A 7 12.41 68.88 26.97
CA GLN A 7 12.22 67.45 27.34
C GLN A 7 11.53 66.47 26.36
N THR A 8 12.23 65.40 25.97
CA THR A 8 11.59 64.08 25.87
C THR A 8 12.59 62.98 26.26
N GLU A 9 12.36 62.41 27.44
CA GLU A 9 12.98 61.19 27.94
C GLU A 9 12.81 60.00 26.95
N PRO A 10 13.73 59.01 26.95
CA PRO A 10 13.61 57.85 26.08
C PRO A 10 12.42 56.98 26.53
N SER A 11 11.35 56.98 25.73
CA SER A 11 10.16 56.12 25.92
C SER A 11 10.51 54.64 25.76
N LYS A 12 10.95 54.02 26.86
CA LYS A 12 11.40 52.62 26.97
C LYS A 12 10.25 51.58 26.94
N ALA A 13 9.01 52.00 26.67
CA ALA A 13 7.83 51.13 26.72
C ALA A 13 7.35 50.61 25.35
N ASN A 14 7.59 51.35 24.26
CA ASN A 14 7.02 51.04 22.94
C ASN A 14 7.92 50.14 22.07
N GLY A 15 9.24 50.19 22.24
CA GLY A 15 10.18 49.34 21.48
C GLY A 15 10.01 47.84 21.78
N ARG A 16 9.66 47.49 23.02
CA ARG A 16 9.45 46.09 23.43
C ARG A 16 8.18 45.49 22.82
N ARG A 17 7.14 46.30 22.62
CA ARG A 17 5.85 45.86 22.04
C ARG A 17 5.99 45.64 20.53
N THR A 18 6.69 46.54 19.84
CA THR A 18 6.97 46.40 18.40
C THR A 18 7.91 45.23 18.12
N ALA A 19 8.96 45.04 18.93
CA ALA A 19 9.85 43.88 18.80
C ALA A 19 9.11 42.54 19.02
N LEU A 20 8.19 42.48 19.99
CA LEU A 20 7.36 41.30 20.23
C LEU A 20 6.42 40.99 19.05
N ILE A 21 5.85 42.01 18.41
CA ILE A 21 4.98 41.84 17.24
C ILE A 21 5.79 41.34 16.04
N VAL A 22 6.99 41.88 15.80
CA VAL A 22 7.87 41.43 14.70
C VAL A 22 8.33 39.99 14.92
N ILE A 23 8.69 39.61 16.16
CA ILE A 23 9.03 38.22 16.50
C ILE A 23 7.82 37.30 16.31
N LEU A 24 6.62 37.71 16.73
CA LEU A 24 5.39 36.93 16.52
C LEU A 24 5.08 36.73 15.04
N VAL A 25 5.19 37.77 14.21
CA VAL A 25 4.94 37.67 12.76
C VAL A 25 6.02 36.82 12.07
N ALA A 26 7.29 36.93 12.46
CA ALA A 26 8.36 36.08 11.96
C ALA A 26 8.17 34.60 12.39
N PHE A 27 7.68 34.36 13.61
CA PHE A 27 7.39 33.02 14.11
C PHE A 27 6.18 32.38 13.41
N VAL A 28 5.13 33.19 13.13
CA VAL A 28 3.96 32.76 12.36
C VAL A 28 4.36 32.44 10.91
N ALA A 29 5.26 33.21 10.29
CA ALA A 29 5.78 32.88 8.96
C ALA A 29 6.68 31.63 8.94
N SER A 30 7.46 31.39 10.01
CA SER A 30 8.33 30.21 10.12
C SER A 30 7.57 28.92 10.50
N ALA A 31 6.40 29.02 11.12
CA ALA A 31 5.55 27.87 11.43
C ALA A 31 4.73 27.38 10.21
N THR A 32 4.45 28.24 9.24
CA THR A 32 3.64 27.87 8.06
C THR A 32 4.37 26.89 7.14
N THR A 33 5.70 26.96 7.05
CA THR A 33 6.50 26.04 6.23
C THR A 33 6.57 24.63 6.81
N ALA A 34 6.51 24.47 8.13
CA ALA A 34 6.43 23.15 8.77
C ALA A 34 5.04 22.50 8.59
N ILE A 35 3.96 23.29 8.65
CA ILE A 35 2.59 22.76 8.51
C ILE A 35 2.32 22.26 7.09
N LEU A 36 2.92 22.86 6.05
CA LEU A 36 2.80 22.36 4.68
C LEU A 36 3.50 21.00 4.52
N ALA A 37 4.74 20.84 5.00
CA ALA A 37 5.46 19.56 4.97
C ALA A 37 4.76 18.45 5.78
N ILE A 38 4.15 18.80 6.92
CA ILE A 38 3.39 17.86 7.75
C ILE A 38 2.03 17.52 7.11
N SER A 39 1.34 18.47 6.47
CA SER A 39 0.06 18.19 5.80
C SER A 39 0.25 17.40 4.50
N GLU A 40 1.32 17.65 3.76
CA GLU A 40 1.66 16.95 2.53
C GLU A 40 2.08 15.51 2.84
N SER A 41 2.91 15.31 3.88
CA SER A 41 3.22 13.96 4.38
C SER A 41 1.98 13.22 4.90
N HIS A 42 1.04 13.90 5.55
CA HIS A 42 -0.19 13.26 6.02
C HIS A 42 -1.17 12.93 4.88
N ARG A 43 -1.19 13.72 3.81
CA ARG A 43 -2.01 13.49 2.60
C ARG A 43 -1.41 12.38 1.74
N ALA A 44 -0.09 12.36 1.57
CA ALA A 44 0.65 11.29 0.92
C ALA A 44 0.44 9.96 1.65
N ARG A 45 0.66 9.92 2.97
CA ARG A 45 0.41 8.70 3.79
C ARG A 45 -1.03 8.20 3.70
N LYS A 46 -2.03 9.08 3.67
CA LYS A 46 -3.44 8.69 3.49
C LYS A 46 -3.71 8.15 2.08
N SER A 47 -3.13 8.77 1.06
CA SER A 47 -3.23 8.31 -0.32
C SER A 47 -2.61 6.92 -0.50
N ASP A 48 -1.43 6.70 0.09
CA ASP A 48 -0.71 5.42 0.01
C ASP A 48 -1.47 4.32 0.76
N ALA A 49 -2.02 4.63 1.94
CA ALA A 49 -2.86 3.68 2.69
C ALA A 49 -4.14 3.32 1.94
N ALA A 50 -4.79 4.29 1.28
CA ALA A 50 -5.96 4.05 0.47
C ALA A 50 -5.63 3.18 -0.76
N ALA A 51 -4.54 3.48 -1.46
CA ALA A 51 -4.05 2.70 -2.59
C ALA A 51 -3.73 1.26 -2.18
N LEU A 52 -3.07 1.06 -1.03
CA LEU A 52 -2.78 -0.27 -0.50
C LEU A 52 -4.06 -1.03 -0.15
N SER A 53 -5.03 -0.37 0.49
CA SER A 53 -6.30 -1.02 0.83
C SER A 53 -7.08 -1.49 -0.40
N ALA A 54 -7.04 -0.71 -1.48
CA ALA A 54 -7.63 -1.06 -2.76
C ALA A 54 -6.91 -2.25 -3.40
N ASP A 55 -5.57 -2.24 -3.41
CA ASP A 55 -4.75 -3.35 -3.89
C ASP A 55 -5.06 -4.66 -3.14
N VAL A 56 -5.14 -4.60 -1.81
CA VAL A 56 -5.46 -5.77 -0.97
C VAL A 56 -6.86 -6.30 -1.27
N SER A 57 -7.86 -5.43 -1.41
CA SER A 57 -9.22 -5.83 -1.73
C SER A 57 -9.31 -6.53 -3.08
N ASP A 58 -8.69 -5.95 -4.12
CA ASP A 58 -8.66 -6.51 -5.47
C ASP A 58 -7.99 -7.90 -5.47
N LEU A 59 -6.81 -8.01 -4.86
CA LEU A 59 -6.04 -9.27 -4.81
C LEU A 59 -6.76 -10.37 -4.02
N ARG A 60 -7.41 -10.03 -2.91
CA ARG A 60 -8.24 -11.00 -2.17
C ARG A 60 -9.44 -11.47 -2.98
N GLY A 61 -10.06 -10.57 -3.75
CA GLY A 61 -11.12 -10.93 -4.69
C GLY A 61 -10.64 -11.89 -5.78
N MET A 62 -9.47 -11.62 -6.37
CA MET A 62 -8.84 -12.51 -7.36
C MET A 62 -8.47 -13.87 -6.77
N ALA A 63 -7.91 -13.90 -5.55
CA ALA A 63 -7.59 -15.16 -4.87
C ALA A 63 -8.86 -15.98 -4.58
N ALA A 64 -9.96 -15.35 -4.19
CA ALA A 64 -11.23 -16.03 -3.95
C ALA A 64 -11.85 -16.60 -5.25
N ASP A 65 -11.86 -15.82 -6.35
CA ASP A 65 -12.30 -16.30 -7.67
C ASP A 65 -11.43 -17.47 -8.15
N TRP A 66 -10.11 -17.39 -7.95
CA TRP A 66 -9.20 -18.48 -8.25
C TRP A 66 -9.54 -19.76 -7.49
N THR A 67 -9.68 -19.69 -6.16
CA THR A 67 -9.99 -20.84 -5.32
C THR A 67 -11.32 -21.47 -5.72
N ALA A 68 -12.36 -20.68 -6.00
CA ALA A 68 -13.65 -21.19 -6.46
C ALA A 68 -13.53 -21.97 -7.79
N ARG A 69 -12.70 -21.50 -8.73
CA ARG A 69 -12.51 -22.19 -10.02
C ARG A 69 -11.70 -23.47 -9.90
N VAL A 70 -10.74 -23.52 -8.99
CA VAL A 70 -10.00 -24.74 -8.67
C VAL A 70 -10.94 -25.76 -8.03
N ASP A 71 -11.78 -25.33 -7.09
CA ASP A 71 -12.82 -26.17 -6.48
C ASP A 71 -13.81 -26.70 -7.54
N ASP A 72 -14.28 -25.85 -8.45
CA ASP A 72 -15.12 -26.24 -9.58
C ASP A 72 -14.44 -27.28 -10.48
N LEU A 73 -13.11 -27.17 -10.69
CA LEU A 73 -12.33 -28.13 -11.48
C LEU A 73 -12.23 -29.47 -10.75
N GLU A 74 -11.89 -29.46 -9.46
CA GLU A 74 -11.72 -30.66 -8.64
C GLU A 74 -13.04 -31.45 -8.53
N HIS A 75 -14.18 -30.76 -8.49
CA HIS A 75 -15.51 -31.37 -8.47
C HIS A 75 -16.09 -31.67 -9.86
N ALA A 76 -15.42 -31.28 -10.95
CA ALA A 76 -15.89 -31.54 -12.30
C ALA A 76 -15.77 -33.04 -12.65
N PRO A 77 -16.66 -33.56 -13.53
CA PRO A 77 -16.49 -34.87 -14.15
C PRO A 77 -15.12 -35.01 -14.83
N VAL A 78 -14.53 -36.22 -14.77
CA VAL A 78 -13.16 -36.50 -15.26
C VAL A 78 -12.96 -36.10 -16.73
N ASP A 79 -13.98 -36.26 -17.56
CA ASP A 79 -14.00 -35.86 -18.97
C ASP A 79 -14.00 -34.34 -19.18
N ALA A 80 -14.53 -33.57 -18.23
CA ALA A 80 -14.57 -32.12 -18.27
C ALA A 80 -13.33 -31.44 -17.66
N GLN A 81 -12.58 -32.14 -16.80
CA GLN A 81 -11.42 -31.58 -16.08
C GLN A 81 -10.33 -30.97 -16.99
N PRO A 82 -9.95 -31.57 -18.14
CA PRO A 82 -8.96 -30.97 -19.04
C PRO A 82 -9.39 -29.61 -19.60
N ALA A 83 -10.66 -29.48 -20.01
CA ALA A 83 -11.19 -28.22 -20.52
C ALA A 83 -11.26 -27.14 -19.42
N ARG A 84 -11.62 -27.55 -18.19
CA ARG A 84 -11.64 -26.65 -17.02
C ARG A 84 -10.24 -26.17 -16.64
N LEU A 85 -9.24 -27.04 -16.72
CA LEU A 85 -7.84 -26.68 -16.49
C LEU A 85 -7.35 -25.63 -17.48
N GLU A 86 -7.64 -25.78 -18.77
CA GLU A 86 -7.25 -24.80 -19.78
C GLU A 86 -7.97 -23.45 -19.60
N ALA A 87 -9.20 -23.46 -19.07
CA ALA A 87 -9.93 -22.24 -18.74
C ALA A 87 -9.32 -21.45 -17.55
N LEU A 88 -8.38 -22.03 -16.80
CA LEU A 88 -7.63 -21.32 -15.75
C LEU A 88 -6.54 -20.40 -16.31
N LYS A 89 -6.00 -20.69 -17.50
CA LYS A 89 -4.90 -19.92 -18.09
C LYS A 89 -5.22 -18.42 -18.27
N PRO A 90 -6.39 -18.03 -18.82
CA PRO A 90 -6.75 -16.61 -18.90
C PRO A 90 -6.80 -15.89 -17.54
N ARG A 91 -7.01 -16.61 -16.43
CA ARG A 91 -7.00 -16.01 -15.08
C ARG A 91 -5.59 -15.71 -14.61
N ILE A 92 -4.63 -16.57 -14.94
CA ILE A 92 -3.21 -16.29 -14.70
C ILE A 92 -2.79 -15.03 -15.48
N ASP A 93 -3.19 -14.93 -16.73
CA ASP A 93 -2.89 -13.76 -17.57
C ASP A 93 -3.58 -12.48 -17.04
N GLN A 94 -4.79 -12.61 -16.50
CA GLN A 94 -5.49 -11.51 -15.82
C GLN A 94 -4.73 -11.05 -14.58
N LEU A 95 -4.26 -11.97 -13.75
CA LEU A 95 -3.45 -11.64 -12.57
C LEU A 95 -2.12 -10.99 -12.97
N ALA A 96 -1.48 -11.50 -14.02
CA ALA A 96 -0.24 -10.95 -14.56
C ALA A 96 -0.37 -9.51 -15.08
N SER A 97 -1.51 -9.21 -15.72
CA SER A 97 -1.79 -7.89 -16.28
C SER A 97 -2.39 -6.90 -15.28
N TRP A 98 -2.80 -7.38 -14.09
CA TRP A 98 -3.26 -6.51 -13.02
C TRP A 98 -2.13 -5.58 -12.57
N LYS A 99 -2.47 -4.28 -12.49
CA LYS A 99 -1.55 -3.21 -12.17
C LYS A 99 -1.69 -2.85 -10.69
N ALA A 100 -0.64 -3.15 -9.93
CA ALA A 100 -0.53 -2.69 -8.56
C ALA A 100 -0.45 -1.16 -8.49
N ARG A 101 -1.09 -0.57 -7.49
CA ARG A 101 -1.00 0.87 -7.18
C ARG A 101 0.14 1.14 -6.20
N THR A 102 0.58 0.12 -5.48
CA THR A 102 1.63 0.17 -4.45
C THR A 102 2.70 -0.90 -4.66
N PRO A 103 3.93 -0.70 -4.14
CA PRO A 103 4.97 -1.74 -4.14
C PRO A 103 4.52 -3.03 -3.42
N CYS A 104 3.88 -2.92 -2.25
CA CYS A 104 3.34 -4.09 -1.55
C CYS A 104 2.30 -4.85 -2.39
N GLY A 105 1.45 -4.14 -3.13
CA GLY A 105 0.48 -4.75 -4.04
C GLY A 105 1.17 -5.52 -5.17
N HIS A 106 2.31 -5.03 -5.65
CA HIS A 106 3.11 -5.71 -6.68
C HIS A 106 3.68 -7.03 -6.15
N ASP A 107 4.34 -7.00 -5.00
CA ASP A 107 4.93 -8.19 -4.40
C ASP A 107 3.87 -9.21 -3.98
N ALA A 108 2.70 -8.73 -3.52
CA ALA A 108 1.55 -9.55 -3.18
C ALA A 108 0.94 -10.24 -4.43
N ARG A 109 0.82 -9.51 -5.54
CA ARG A 109 0.40 -10.07 -6.83
C ARG A 109 1.36 -11.15 -7.32
N ASP A 110 2.66 -10.89 -7.25
CA ASP A 110 3.68 -11.82 -7.73
C ASP A 110 3.75 -13.08 -6.87
N ALA A 111 3.61 -12.96 -5.55
CA ALA A 111 3.48 -14.09 -4.64
C ALA A 111 2.23 -14.93 -4.92
N LEU A 112 1.08 -14.28 -5.14
CA LEU A 112 -0.16 -14.96 -5.51
C LEU A 112 0.01 -15.69 -6.85
N ARG A 113 0.60 -15.04 -7.85
CA ARG A 113 0.84 -15.63 -9.17
C ARG A 113 1.72 -16.86 -9.09
N ALA A 114 2.84 -16.80 -8.37
CA ALA A 114 3.73 -17.94 -8.21
C ALA A 114 3.03 -19.14 -7.54
N SER A 115 2.16 -18.88 -6.57
CA SER A 115 1.35 -19.91 -5.91
C SER A 115 0.35 -20.55 -6.88
N VAL A 116 -0.36 -19.72 -7.65
CA VAL A 116 -1.31 -20.13 -8.70
C VAL A 116 -0.63 -20.96 -9.78
N ASP A 117 0.52 -20.52 -10.30
CA ASP A 117 1.30 -21.25 -11.31
C ASP A 117 1.73 -22.63 -10.78
N THR A 118 2.14 -22.70 -9.51
CA THR A 118 2.49 -23.95 -8.83
C THR A 118 1.28 -24.89 -8.74
N ARG A 119 0.09 -24.36 -8.41
CA ARG A 119 -1.16 -25.14 -8.39
C ARG A 119 -1.49 -25.72 -9.76
N VAL A 120 -1.40 -24.91 -10.82
CA VAL A 120 -1.69 -25.39 -12.19
C VAL A 120 -0.73 -26.50 -12.61
N LEU A 121 0.56 -26.37 -12.31
CA LEU A 121 1.54 -27.42 -12.57
C LEU A 121 1.26 -28.69 -11.77
N TYR A 122 0.81 -28.56 -10.52
CA TYR A 122 0.37 -29.70 -9.71
C TYR A 122 -0.86 -30.39 -10.34
N LEU A 123 -1.91 -29.63 -10.65
CA LEU A 123 -3.15 -30.16 -11.25
C LEU A 123 -2.89 -30.84 -12.59
N ARG A 124 -2.02 -30.27 -13.45
CA ARG A 124 -1.62 -30.90 -14.72
C ARG A 124 -1.04 -32.30 -14.52
N ARG A 125 -0.16 -32.47 -13.55
CA ARG A 125 0.47 -33.77 -13.25
C ARG A 125 -0.52 -34.77 -12.66
N VAL A 126 -1.40 -34.31 -11.76
CA VAL A 126 -2.50 -35.13 -11.22
C VAL A 126 -3.40 -35.63 -12.34
N LEU A 127 -3.80 -34.75 -13.27
CA LEU A 127 -4.65 -35.10 -14.41
C LEU A 127 -3.95 -36.01 -15.42
N ALA A 128 -2.63 -35.87 -15.56
CA ALA A 128 -1.79 -36.80 -16.32
C ALA A 128 -1.59 -38.16 -15.63
N LYS A 129 -2.19 -38.38 -14.45
CA LYS A 129 -2.07 -39.59 -13.63
C LYS A 129 -0.64 -39.87 -13.17
N GLU A 130 0.19 -38.83 -13.06
CA GLU A 130 1.51 -38.94 -12.48
C GLU A 130 1.43 -39.08 -10.96
N THR A 131 2.32 -39.89 -10.38
CA THR A 131 2.46 -40.00 -8.93
C THR A 131 3.15 -38.75 -8.39
N VAL A 132 2.37 -37.77 -7.96
CA VAL A 132 2.87 -36.56 -7.31
C VAL A 132 2.57 -36.57 -5.82
N PRO A 133 3.53 -36.17 -4.95
CA PRO A 133 3.24 -35.96 -3.54
C PRO A 133 2.11 -34.94 -3.36
N GLU A 134 1.25 -35.16 -2.37
CA GLU A 134 0.20 -34.20 -2.04
C GLU A 134 0.85 -32.85 -1.66
N ALA A 135 0.57 -31.82 -2.46
CA ALA A 135 1.08 -30.48 -2.24
C ALA A 135 0.00 -29.62 -1.58
N ARG A 136 0.23 -29.21 -0.33
CA ARG A 136 -0.59 -28.18 0.32
C ARG A 136 -0.21 -26.82 -0.23
N ILE A 137 -0.83 -26.45 -1.34
CA ILE A 137 -0.75 -25.12 -1.91
C ILE A 137 -1.87 -24.29 -1.29
N ASP A 138 -1.57 -23.08 -0.83
CA ASP A 138 -2.55 -22.16 -0.24
C ASP A 138 -2.28 -20.77 -0.79
N GLU A 139 -2.99 -20.43 -1.86
CA GLU A 139 -2.87 -19.19 -2.61
C GLU A 139 -3.23 -17.98 -1.73
N ARG A 140 -4.22 -18.13 -0.85
CA ARG A 140 -4.61 -17.09 0.10
C ARG A 140 -3.51 -16.86 1.14
N ARG A 141 -2.92 -17.93 1.70
CA ARG A 141 -1.79 -17.79 2.63
C ARG A 141 -0.59 -17.13 1.96
N ALA A 142 -0.24 -17.53 0.74
CA ALA A 142 0.85 -16.90 -0.01
C ALA A 142 0.65 -15.40 -0.18
N LEU A 143 -0.59 -14.98 -0.52
CA LEU A 143 -0.97 -13.57 -0.59
C LEU A 143 -0.82 -12.85 0.76
N GLU A 144 -1.42 -13.40 1.82
CA GLU A 144 -1.42 -12.78 3.15
C GLU A 144 -0.01 -12.69 3.76
N ASP A 145 0.83 -13.70 3.55
CA ASP A 145 2.20 -13.69 4.05
C ASP A 145 3.08 -12.68 3.29
N SER A 146 2.81 -12.46 2.00
CA SER A 146 3.47 -11.38 1.24
C SER A 146 3.06 -10.00 1.77
N LEU A 147 1.76 -9.78 1.99
CA LEU A 147 1.24 -8.52 2.53
C LEU A 147 1.77 -8.23 3.95
N LYS A 148 1.87 -9.24 4.81
CA LYS A 148 2.44 -9.11 6.16
C LYS A 148 3.92 -8.76 6.13
N ARG A 149 4.70 -9.39 5.24
CA ARG A 149 6.13 -9.07 5.08
C ARG A 149 6.32 -7.62 4.68
N CYS A 150 5.57 -7.13 3.69
CA CYS A 150 5.65 -5.74 3.28
C CYS A 150 5.29 -4.77 4.42
N ALA A 151 4.25 -5.07 5.20
CA ALA A 151 3.88 -4.27 6.36
C ALA A 151 4.98 -4.24 7.45
N SER A 152 5.67 -5.37 7.66
CA SER A 152 6.77 -5.45 8.62
C SER A 152 8.02 -4.69 8.20
N GLU A 153 8.33 -4.69 6.89
CA GLU A 153 9.47 -3.97 6.33
C GLU A 153 9.23 -2.45 6.35
N GLN A 154 8.02 -1.99 6.00
CA GLN A 154 7.65 -0.57 6.13
C GLN A 154 7.70 -0.06 7.58
N GLY A 155 7.43 -0.92 8.56
CA GLY A 155 7.51 -0.58 9.99
C GLY A 155 8.94 -0.50 10.53
N ALA A 156 9.89 -1.22 9.92
CA ALA A 156 11.28 -1.26 10.35
C ALA A 156 12.04 0.03 10.02
N ASP A 157 11.70 0.69 8.90
CA ASP A 157 12.32 1.94 8.44
C ASP A 157 12.00 3.16 9.33
N VAL A 158 11.10 3.02 10.32
CA VAL A 158 10.68 4.12 11.22
C VAL A 158 11.46 4.14 12.55
N ASN A 159 12.33 3.16 12.79
CA ASN A 159 13.22 3.17 13.96
C ASN A 159 14.54 3.91 13.64
N ILE A 160 14.51 5.25 13.74
CA ILE A 160 15.71 6.11 13.81
C ILE A 160 15.61 6.97 15.06
#